data_AF-A0A8H2SIC6-F1
#
_entry.id   AF-A0A8H2SIC6-F1
#
_cell.length_a   1.000
_cell.length_b   1.000
_cell.length_c   1.000
_cell.angle_alpha   90.00
_cell.angle_beta   90.00
_cell.angle_gamma   90.00
#
_symmetry.space_group_name_H-M   'P 1'
#
loop_
_entity.id
_entity.type
_entity.pdbx_description
1 polymer ?
#
loop_
_entity_poly.entity_id
_entity_poly.type
_entity_poly.pdbx_seq_one_letter_code
_entity_poly.pdbx_strand_id
1 'polypeptide(L)'
;MYTVKFPLTIIGAIVSIFLISIILLRVPKENVGLTSFANKSNVLGSPSSAERVLNIATMTGIFLYLAIAFQLNLLYIDDYILFQ
;
A
#
# COMPACT_ATOMS: atom_id res chain seq x y z
N MET A 1 24.76 2.21 -14.02
CA MET A 1 23.80 1.64 -13.04
C MET A 1 23.43 2.58 -11.89
N TYR A 2 24.24 3.59 -11.53
CA TYR A 2 23.92 4.53 -10.44
C TYR A 2 22.75 5.51 -10.70
N THR A 3 22.62 5.98 -11.93
CA THR A 3 21.62 7.00 -12.31
C THR A 3 20.18 6.57 -12.07
N VAL A 4 19.89 5.27 -12.15
CA VAL A 4 18.51 4.73 -11.99
C VAL A 4 18.16 4.39 -10.55
N LYS A 5 19.14 4.16 -9.67
CA LYS A 5 18.86 3.79 -8.25
C LYS A 5 18.28 4.97 -7.49
N PHE A 6 18.91 6.13 -7.65
CA PHE A 6 18.54 7.35 -6.97
C PHE A 6 17.06 7.74 -7.18
N PRO A 7 16.53 7.83 -8.43
CA PRO A 7 15.13 8.15 -8.65
C PRO A 7 14.18 7.05 -8.16
N LEU A 8 14.53 5.77 -8.28
CA LEU A 8 13.69 4.66 -7.80
C LEU A 8 13.55 4.67 -6.27
N THR A 9 14.62 4.98 -5.54
CA THR A 9 14.57 5.13 -4.08
C THR A 9 13.67 6.28 -3.66
N ILE A 10 13.71 7.41 -4.37
CA ILE A 10 12.83 8.56 -4.11
C ILE A 10 11.36 8.18 -4.37
N ILE A 11 11.08 7.54 -5.50
CA ILE A 11 9.72 7.08 -5.84
C ILE A 11 9.21 6.09 -4.80
N GLY A 12 10.04 5.13 -4.38
CA GLY A 12 9.70 4.18 -3.32
C GLY A 12 9.37 4.87 -2.00
N ALA A 13 10.16 5.87 -1.60
CA ALA A 13 9.90 6.65 -0.38
C ALA A 13 8.57 7.42 -0.45
N ILE A 14 8.26 8.05 -1.59
CA ILE A 14 6.99 8.75 -1.82
C ILE A 14 5.81 7.78 -1.72
N VAL A 15 5.91 6.60 -2.35
CA VAL A 15 4.87 5.56 -2.31
C VAL A 15 4.64 5.08 -0.88
N SER A 16 5.70 4.90 -0.08
CA SER A 16 5.58 4.55 1.35
C SER A 16 4.82 5.63 2.14
N ILE A 17 5.20 6.90 1.99
CA ILE A 17 4.55 8.02 2.70
C ILE A 17 3.07 8.12 2.31
N PHE A 18 2.77 7.93 1.01
CA PHE A 18 1.41 7.92 0.49
C PHE A 18 0.58 6.77 1.08
N LEU A 19 1.13 5.55 1.12
CA LEU A 19 0.47 4.40 1.74
C LEU A 19 0.22 4.61 3.23
N ILE A 20 1.19 5.12 3.97
CA ILE A 20 1.04 5.43 5.40
C ILE A 20 -0.10 6.45 5.58
N SER A 21 -0.12 7.52 4.78
CA SER A 21 -1.17 8.53 4.82
C SER A 21 -2.56 7.93 4.56
N ILE A 22 -2.68 7.05 3.55
CA ILE A 22 -3.92 6.33 3.22
C ILE A 22 -4.38 5.44 4.38
N ILE A 23 -3.46 4.73 5.02
CA ILE A 23 -3.77 3.82 6.13
C ILE A 23 -4.23 4.63 7.36
N LEU A 24 -3.62 5.79 7.62
CA LEU A 24 -4.01 6.68 8.71
C LEU A 24 -5.35 7.38 8.46
N LEU A 25 -5.62 7.79 7.21
CA LEU A 25 -6.91 8.36 6.79
C LEU A 25 -8.05 7.34 6.77
N ARG A 26 -7.74 6.03 6.78
CA ARG A 26 -8.74 4.98 6.89
C ARG A 26 -9.32 4.99 8.30
N VAL A 27 -10.41 5.75 8.48
CA VAL A 27 -11.17 5.82 9.74
C VAL A 27 -11.52 4.41 10.22
N PRO A 28 -11.17 4.04 11.46
CA PRO A 28 -11.54 2.73 12.01
C PRO A 28 -13.07 2.63 12.07
N LYS A 29 -13.61 1.46 11.70
CA LYS A 29 -15.05 1.16 11.82
C LYS A 29 -15.41 1.03 13.30
N GLU A 30 -15.64 2.16 13.96
CA GLU A 30 -15.73 2.31 15.42
C GLU A 30 -16.98 1.69 16.09
N ASN A 31 -17.68 0.74 15.48
CA ASN A 31 -18.90 0.16 16.05
C ASN A 31 -19.23 -1.27 15.56
N VAL A 32 -18.27 -2.19 15.65
CA VAL A 32 -18.50 -3.60 15.22
C VAL A 32 -18.62 -4.61 16.37
N GLY A 33 -18.59 -4.17 17.63
CA GLY A 33 -18.51 -5.06 18.79
C GLY A 33 -19.83 -5.76 19.17
N LEU A 34 -20.90 -5.00 19.43
CA LEU A 34 -22.20 -5.54 19.88
C LEU A 34 -23.37 -5.22 18.94
N THR A 35 -23.36 -4.05 18.28
CA THR A 35 -24.46 -3.64 17.39
C THR A 35 -24.35 -4.25 15.98
N SER A 36 -23.16 -4.69 15.57
CA SER A 36 -22.91 -5.33 14.26
C SER A 36 -23.27 -6.82 14.22
N PHE A 37 -23.51 -7.46 15.37
CA PHE A 37 -24.10 -8.81 15.43
C PHE A 37 -25.63 -8.77 15.39
N ALA A 38 -26.25 -7.71 15.95
CA ALA A 38 -27.70 -7.56 15.99
C ALA A 38 -28.28 -6.88 14.73
N ASN A 39 -27.47 -6.14 13.97
CA ASN A 39 -27.89 -5.45 12.76
C ASN A 39 -26.94 -5.80 11.62
N LYS A 40 -27.53 -6.24 10.50
CA LYS A 40 -26.92 -6.46 9.18
C LYS A 40 -26.47 -7.90 8.88
N SER A 41 -27.46 -8.71 8.49
CA SER A 41 -27.31 -9.64 7.37
C SER A 41 -27.03 -8.84 6.09
N ASN A 42 -25.80 -8.34 5.94
CA ASN A 42 -25.34 -7.56 4.80
C ASN A 42 -24.13 -8.20 4.12
N VAL A 43 -24.11 -9.54 4.12
CA VAL A 43 -23.16 -10.38 3.38
C VAL A 43 -23.10 -10.01 1.87
N LEU A 44 -24.07 -9.23 1.36
CA LEU A 44 -24.15 -8.74 -0.02
C LEU A 44 -24.19 -7.21 -0.18
N GLY A 45 -24.15 -6.40 0.87
CA GLY A 45 -24.26 -4.95 0.68
C GLY A 45 -22.95 -4.32 0.27
N SER A 46 -23.02 -3.49 -0.77
CA SER A 46 -21.86 -2.83 -1.34
C SER A 46 -21.24 -1.85 -0.35
N PRO A 47 -19.90 -1.90 -0.14
CA PRO A 47 -19.20 -0.90 0.65
C PRO A 47 -19.51 0.50 0.12
N SER A 48 -19.46 1.50 1.00
CA SER A 48 -19.59 2.91 0.61
C SER A 48 -18.59 3.22 -0.51
N SER A 49 -18.99 4.04 -1.49
CA SER A 49 -18.17 4.37 -2.66
C SER A 49 -16.78 4.91 -2.27
N ALA A 50 -16.70 5.67 -1.18
CA ALA A 50 -15.43 6.18 -0.66
C ALA A 50 -14.56 5.07 -0.06
N GLU A 51 -15.15 4.11 0.66
CA GLU A 51 -14.41 2.94 1.17
C GLU A 51 -13.90 2.06 0.03
N ARG A 52 -14.69 1.89 -1.04
CA ARG A 52 -14.30 1.09 -2.21
C ARG A 52 -13.12 1.71 -2.95
N VAL A 53 -13.16 3.02 -3.19
CA VAL A 53 -12.05 3.76 -3.81
C VAL A 53 -10.80 3.67 -2.94
N LEU A 54 -10.93 3.90 -1.63
CA LEU A 54 -9.81 3.81 -0.70
C LEU A 54 -9.22 2.39 -0.70
N ASN A 55 -10.06 1.35 -0.68
CA ASN A 55 -9.61 -0.05 -0.69
C ASN A 55 -8.86 -0.41 -1.99
N ILE A 56 -9.36 0.00 -3.15
CA ILE A 56 -8.68 -0.22 -4.44
C ILE A 56 -7.37 0.57 -4.49
N ALA A 57 -7.35 1.82 -4.04
CA ALA A 57 -6.14 2.64 -3.99
C ALA A 57 -5.08 2.04 -3.06
N THR A 58 -5.47 1.56 -1.88
CA THR A 58 -4.56 0.85 -0.96
C THR A 58 -4.02 -0.43 -1.59
N MET A 59 -4.88 -1.26 -2.18
CA MET A 59 -4.45 -2.51 -2.82
C MET A 59 -3.46 -2.25 -3.96
N THR A 60 -3.79 -1.34 -4.87
CA THR A 60 -2.91 -0.95 -5.97
C THR A 60 -1.60 -0.34 -5.45
N GLY A 61 -1.65 0.50 -4.42
CA GLY A 61 -0.47 1.08 -3.80
C GLY A 61 0.46 0.03 -3.19
N ILE A 62 -0.09 -0.99 -2.53
CA ILE A 62 0.68 -2.11 -1.97
C ILE A 62 1.41 -2.87 -3.09
N PHE A 63 0.70 -3.20 -4.19
CA PHE A 63 1.32 -3.90 -5.32
C PHE A 63 2.44 -3.06 -5.98
N LEU A 64 2.22 -1.75 -6.15
CA LEU A 64 3.23 -0.84 -6.67
C LEU A 64 4.45 -0.77 -5.75
N TYR A 65 4.24 -0.63 -4.43
CA TYR A 65 5.31 -0.64 -3.45
C TYR A 65 6.15 -1.92 -3.52
N LEU A 66 5.49 -3.08 -3.62
CA LEU A 66 6.14 -4.38 -3.67
C LEU A 66 6.98 -4.53 -4.95
N ALA A 67 6.46 -4.11 -6.10
CA ALA A 67 7.19 -4.11 -7.36
C ALA A 67 8.44 -3.21 -7.31
N ILE A 68 8.31 -1.99 -6.77
CA ILE A 68 9.44 -1.05 -6.61
C ILE A 68 10.48 -1.62 -5.65
N ALA A 69 10.06 -2.19 -4.51
CA ALA A 69 10.96 -2.80 -3.54
C ALA A 69 11.75 -3.96 -4.14
N PHE A 70 11.11 -4.80 -4.96
CA PHE A 70 11.77 -5.92 -5.63
C PHE A 70 12.80 -5.44 -6.66
N GLN A 71 12.45 -4.43 -7.48
CA GLN A 71 13.38 -3.84 -8.45
C GLN A 71 14.59 -3.20 -7.76
N LEU A 72 14.37 -2.44 -6.67
CA LEU A 72 15.46 -1.86 -5.89
C LEU A 72 16.35 -2.94 -5.29
N ASN A 73 15.77 -3.99 -4.70
CA ASN A 73 16.54 -5.07 -4.08
C ASN A 73 17.48 -5.77 -5.08
N LEU A 74 16.97 -6.14 -6.26
CA LEU A 74 17.78 -6.71 -7.35
C LEU A 74 18.92 -5.78 -7.74
N LEU A 75 18.61 -4.49 -7.90
CA LEU A 75 19.57 -3.49 -8.37
C LEU A 75 20.66 -3.18 -7.32
N TYR A 76 20.35 -3.34 -6.02
CA TYR A 76 21.35 -3.29 -4.94
C TYR A 76 22.22 -4.56 -4.88
N ILE A 77 21.64 -5.75 -5.10
CA ILE A 77 22.38 -7.01 -5.16
C ILE A 77 23.40 -6.99 -6.31
N ASP A 78 22.99 -6.55 -7.50
CA ASP A 78 23.89 -6.44 -8.65
C ASP A 78 25.08 -5.52 -8.37
N ASP A 79 24.88 -4.41 -7.63
CA ASP A 79 25.99 -3.53 -7.22
C ASP A 79 26.97 -4.26 -6.31
N TYR A 80 26.45 -4.94 -5.29
CA TYR A 80 27.28 -5.61 -4.29
C TYR A 80 28.22 -6.64 -4.92
N ILE A 81 27.72 -7.38 -5.92
CA ILE A 81 28.52 -8.39 -6.65
C ILE A 81 29.55 -7.74 -7.59
N LEU A 82 29.28 -6.57 -8.15
CA LEU A 82 30.17 -5.88 -9.10
C LEU A 82 31.34 -5.13 -8.42
N PHE A 83 31.22 -4.83 -7.12
CA PHE A 83 32.25 -4.15 -6.32
C PHE A 83 32.97 -5.06 -5.30
N GLN A 84 32.73 -6.37 -5.33
CA GLN A 84 33.63 -7.39 -4.77
C GLN A 84 34.63 -7.86 -5.83
#